data_AF-A0A431IKZ8-F1
#
_entry.id   AF-A0A431IKZ8-F1
#
_cell.length_a   1.000
_cell.length_b   1.000
_cell.length_c   1.000
_cell.angle_alpha   90.00
_cell.angle_beta   90.00
_cell.angle_gamma   90.00
#
_symmetry.space_group_name_H-M   'P 1'
#
loop_
_entity.id
_entity.type
_entity.pdbx_description
1 polymer ?
#
loop_
_entity_poly.entity_id
_entity_poly.type
_entity_poly.pdbx_seq_one_letter_code
_entity_poly.pdbx_strand_id
1 'polypeptide(L)'
;MNRKEAEGLVALSGIQYRSIYETPNQYWGGKNDITGPWWLIVTQHGVIRIGWRKRVVEIDWSDTGRSVEVTKDNVTKEPMLVHAWGYPKAVEYLTALWRELRIPPASTSDNK
;
A
#
# COMPACT_ATOMS: atom_id res chain seq x y z
N MET A 1 -12.39 -6.51 -2.19
CA MET A 1 -11.29 -7.04 -1.39
C MET A 1 -11.85 -7.35 -0.01
N ASN A 2 -12.05 -8.63 0.28
CA ASN A 2 -12.35 -9.11 1.61
C ASN A 2 -11.06 -9.22 2.45
N ARG A 3 -11.23 -9.53 3.74
CA ARG A 3 -10.12 -9.61 4.69
C ARG A 3 -9.04 -10.62 4.30
N LYS A 4 -9.43 -11.82 3.87
CA LYS A 4 -8.49 -12.89 3.49
C LYS A 4 -7.65 -12.50 2.29
N GLU A 5 -8.23 -11.78 1.33
CA GLU A 5 -7.50 -11.26 0.18
C GLU A 5 -6.47 -10.21 0.61
N ALA A 6 -6.85 -9.27 1.49
CA ALA A 6 -5.93 -8.27 2.03
C ALA A 6 -4.77 -8.92 2.80
N GLU A 7 -5.09 -9.84 3.71
CA GLU A 7 -4.09 -10.60 4.48
C GLU A 7 -3.19 -11.44 3.56
N GLY A 8 -3.75 -12.04 2.50
CA GLY A 8 -2.99 -12.78 1.49
C GLY A 8 -1.99 -11.90 0.72
N LEU A 9 -2.40 -10.70 0.29
CA LEU A 9 -1.50 -9.73 -0.35
C LEU A 9 -0.33 -9.36 0.58
N VAL A 10 -0.64 -9.06 1.84
CA VAL A 10 0.36 -8.69 2.87
C VAL A 10 1.33 -9.85 3.13
N ALA A 11 0.80 -11.06 3.31
CA ALA A 11 1.60 -12.26 3.56
C ALA A 11 2.54 -12.59 2.39
N LEU A 12 2.04 -12.56 1.16
CA LEU A 12 2.84 -12.82 -0.05
C LEU A 12 3.92 -11.77 -0.27
N SER A 13 3.70 -10.54 0.20
CA SER A 13 4.68 -9.44 0.09
C SER A 13 5.73 -9.45 1.21
N GLY A 14 5.61 -10.35 2.18
CA GLY A 14 6.50 -10.43 3.34
C GLY A 14 6.37 -9.26 4.34
N ILE A 15 5.32 -8.46 4.22
CA ILE A 15 5.07 -7.31 5.10
C ILE A 15 4.78 -7.81 6.51
N GLN A 16 5.53 -7.28 7.48
CA GLN A 16 5.25 -7.49 8.89
C GLN A 16 4.36 -6.36 9.39
N TYR A 17 3.24 -6.71 10.01
CA TYR A 17 2.24 -5.75 10.49
C TYR A 17 1.82 -6.09 11.92
N ARG A 18 1.45 -5.04 12.67
CA ARG A 18 0.94 -5.14 14.04
C ARG A 18 -0.56 -5.43 14.06
N SER A 19 -1.31 -4.77 13.18
CA SER A 19 -2.76 -4.86 13.12
C SER A 19 -3.26 -4.50 11.72
N ILE A 20 -4.41 -5.07 11.36
CA ILE A 20 -5.13 -4.76 10.12
C ILE A 20 -6.53 -4.27 10.48
N TYR A 21 -6.93 -3.11 9.95
CA TYR A 21 -8.25 -2.52 10.17
C TYR A 21 -9.02 -2.39 8.87
N GLU A 22 -10.32 -2.66 8.94
CA GLU A 22 -11.25 -2.41 7.85
C GLU A 22 -11.69 -0.94 7.86
N THR A 23 -11.83 -0.35 6.67
CA THR A 23 -12.40 0.99 6.51
C THR A 23 -13.39 0.99 5.34
N PRO A 24 -14.42 1.86 5.38
CA PRO A 24 -15.29 2.07 4.23
C PRO A 24 -14.48 2.46 3.00
N ASN A 25 -14.91 1.96 1.84
CA ASN A 25 -14.29 2.29 0.56
C ASN A 25 -14.32 3.81 0.32
N GLN A 26 -13.14 4.42 0.21
CA GLN A 26 -12.97 5.87 0.13
C GLN A 26 -13.17 6.44 -1.28
N TYR A 27 -13.42 5.61 -2.29
CA TYR A 27 -13.45 6.08 -3.68
C TYR A 27 -14.80 6.66 -4.15
N TRP A 28 -15.94 6.15 -3.66
CA TRP A 28 -17.29 6.54 -4.15
C TRP A 28 -18.26 6.96 -3.05
N GLY A 29 -17.77 7.57 -1.96
CA GLY A 29 -18.66 8.06 -0.89
C GLY A 29 -19.58 6.97 -0.31
N GLY A 30 -19.11 5.72 -0.26
CA GLY A 30 -19.76 4.62 0.46
C GLY A 30 -20.99 3.96 -0.18
N LYS A 31 -21.45 4.33 -1.39
CA LYS A 31 -22.74 3.81 -1.92
C LYS A 31 -22.67 2.62 -2.89
N ASN A 32 -21.50 2.27 -3.42
CA ASN A 32 -21.36 1.11 -4.30
C ASN A 32 -20.28 0.15 -3.78
N ASP A 33 -20.74 -0.88 -3.08
CA ASP A 33 -20.02 -2.01 -2.47
C ASP A 33 -19.35 -2.96 -3.48
N ILE A 34 -19.36 -2.63 -4.77
CA ILE A 34 -18.95 -3.58 -5.83
C ILE A 34 -17.51 -4.09 -5.62
N THR A 35 -16.67 -3.33 -4.94
CA THR A 35 -15.26 -3.69 -4.74
C THR A 35 -14.86 -3.95 -3.28
N GLY A 36 -15.82 -3.91 -2.34
CA GLY A 36 -15.59 -4.14 -0.90
C GLY A 36 -14.80 -3.02 -0.19
N PRO A 37 -14.47 -3.24 1.10
CA PRO A 37 -13.80 -2.26 1.94
C PRO A 37 -12.33 -2.05 1.54
N TRP A 38 -11.73 -1.02 2.12
CA TRP A 38 -10.30 -0.77 2.10
C TRP A 38 -9.68 -1.18 3.44
N TRP A 39 -8.38 -1.45 3.44
CA TRP A 39 -7.67 -2.04 4.57
C TRP A 39 -6.49 -1.17 4.97
N LEU A 40 -6.38 -0.89 6.27
CA LEU A 40 -5.25 -0.19 6.87
C LEU A 40 -4.31 -1.21 7.52
N ILE A 41 -3.13 -1.36 6.95
CA ILE A 41 -2.08 -2.25 7.43
C ILE A 41 -1.14 -1.43 8.30
N VAL A 42 -1.20 -1.61 9.62
CA VAL A 42 -0.34 -0.88 10.55
C VAL A 42 0.99 -1.59 10.67
N THR A 43 2.05 -0.98 10.16
CA THR A 43 3.41 -1.51 10.23
C THR A 43 4.26 -0.71 11.22
N GLN A 44 5.49 -1.15 11.48
CA GLN A 44 6.46 -0.36 12.25
C GLN A 44 6.94 0.90 11.52
N HIS A 45 6.68 1.02 10.21
CA HIS A 45 7.12 2.13 9.37
C HIS A 45 6.00 3.13 9.04
N GLY A 46 4.81 2.94 9.62
CA GLY A 46 3.60 3.70 9.30
C GLY A 46 2.49 2.82 8.73
N VAL A 47 1.38 3.43 8.36
CA VAL A 47 0.20 2.75 7.82
C VAL A 47 0.30 2.64 6.29
N ILE A 48 0.01 1.44 5.78
CA ILE A 48 -0.18 1.19 4.35
C ILE A 48 -1.66 0.92 4.12
N ARG A 49 -2.31 1.72 3.29
CA ARG A 49 -3.70 1.57 2.91
C ARG A 49 -3.80 0.85 1.57
N ILE A 50 -4.60 -0.22 1.51
CA ILE A 50 -4.86 -0.97 0.28
C ILE A 50 -6.35 -1.14 0.04
N GLY A 51 -6.77 -1.05 -1.21
CA GLY A 51 -8.17 -1.23 -1.54
C GLY A 51 -8.44 -1.19 -3.04
N TRP A 52 -9.55 -1.78 -3.45
CA TRP A 52 -9.96 -1.67 -4.85
C TRP A 52 -10.54 -0.28 -5.14
N ARG A 53 -10.08 0.27 -6.25
CA ARG A 53 -10.55 1.51 -6.86
C ARG A 53 -10.98 1.20 -8.30
N LYS A 54 -12.28 1.05 -8.54
CA LYS A 54 -12.86 0.55 -9.82
C LYS A 54 -12.30 -0.82 -10.22
N ARG A 55 -11.19 -0.83 -10.98
CA ARG A 55 -10.57 -2.01 -11.62
C ARG A 55 -9.08 -2.17 -11.28
N VAL A 56 -8.57 -1.34 -10.37
CA VAL A 56 -7.18 -1.37 -9.91
C VAL A 56 -7.15 -1.45 -8.39
N VAL A 57 -6.07 -1.99 -7.84
CA VAL A 57 -5.77 -1.94 -6.41
C VAL A 57 -4.95 -0.68 -6.15
N GLU A 58 -5.49 0.24 -5.37
CA GLU A 58 -4.74 1.37 -4.86
C GLU A 58 -3.91 0.92 -3.66
N ILE A 59 -2.63 1.31 -3.65
CA ILE A 59 -1.69 1.12 -2.56
C ILE A 59 -1.19 2.51 -2.21
N ASP A 60 -1.42 2.94 -0.98
CA ASP A 60 -1.10 4.27 -0.47
C ASP A 60 -0.31 4.11 0.84
N TRP A 61 0.87 4.70 0.91
CA TRP A 61 1.75 4.69 2.08
C TRP A 61 2.12 6.12 2.52
N SER A 62 1.25 7.09 2.23
CA SER A 62 1.45 8.49 2.60
C SER A 62 1.69 8.69 4.10
N ASP A 63 1.08 7.87 4.95
CA ASP A 63 1.25 7.88 6.41
C ASP A 63 2.70 7.55 6.86
N THR A 64 3.48 6.87 6.01
CA THR A 64 4.90 6.60 6.30
C THR A 64 5.80 7.83 6.11
N GLY A 65 5.32 8.86 5.41
CA GLY A 65 6.10 10.05 5.05
C GLY A 65 7.25 9.79 4.05
N ARG A 66 7.34 8.59 3.46
CA ARG A 66 8.45 8.19 2.59
C ARG A 66 8.04 8.15 1.12
N SER A 67 8.64 9.02 0.32
CA SER A 67 8.53 8.97 -1.14
C SER A 67 9.38 7.82 -1.69
N VAL A 68 8.74 6.87 -2.39
CA VAL A 68 9.41 5.66 -2.90
C VAL A 68 8.89 5.33 -4.29
N GLU A 69 9.78 5.10 -5.26
CA GLU A 69 9.38 4.53 -6.54
C GLU A 69 9.32 3.00 -6.45
N VAL A 70 8.11 2.46 -6.35
CA VAL A 70 7.88 1.00 -6.21
C VAL A 70 7.81 0.25 -7.54
N THR A 71 7.68 0.97 -8.66
CA THR A 71 7.58 0.38 -10.01
C THR A 71 8.01 1.34 -11.10
N LYS A 72 8.53 0.81 -12.21
CA LYS A 72 8.79 1.53 -13.47
C LYS A 72 7.63 1.43 -14.46
N ASP A 73 6.59 0.67 -14.14
CA ASP A 73 5.43 0.49 -15.01
C ASP A 73 4.73 1.82 -15.31
N ASN A 74 4.19 1.95 -16.52
CA ASN A 74 3.40 3.11 -16.92
C ASN A 74 1.97 3.00 -16.37
N VAL A 75 1.84 3.28 -15.08
CA VAL A 75 0.58 3.29 -14.33
C VAL A 75 0.37 4.64 -13.66
N THR A 76 -0.84 4.89 -13.17
CA THR A 76 -1.08 6.03 -12.28
C THR A 76 -0.31 5.82 -10.99
N LYS A 77 0.65 6.71 -10.73
CA LYS A 77 1.50 6.71 -9.54
C LYS A 77 1.82 8.13 -9.10
N GLU A 78 1.94 8.31 -7.80
CA GLU A 78 2.37 9.51 -7.09
C GLU A 78 3.54 9.12 -6.16
N PRO A 79 4.24 10.07 -5.52
CA PRO A 79 5.38 9.77 -4.65
C PRO A 79 5.11 8.73 -3.55
N MET A 80 3.86 8.64 -3.08
CA MET A 80 3.46 7.76 -1.97
C MET A 80 2.22 6.89 -2.28
N LEU A 81 1.87 6.76 -3.57
CA LEU A 81 0.68 6.03 -4.00
C LEU A 81 0.90 5.39 -5.38
N VAL A 82 0.38 4.18 -5.58
CA VAL A 82 0.38 3.52 -6.90
C VAL A 82 -0.92 2.75 -7.15
N HIS A 83 -1.33 2.70 -8.42
CA HIS A 83 -2.42 1.83 -8.87
C HIS A 83 -1.86 0.55 -9.52
N ALA A 84 -2.15 -0.59 -8.91
CA ALA A 84 -1.81 -1.92 -9.41
C ALA A 84 -2.96 -2.55 -10.20
N TRP A 85 -2.64 -3.12 -11.36
CA TRP A 85 -3.60 -3.87 -12.18
C TRP A 85 -3.79 -5.29 -11.65
N GLY A 86 -4.63 -5.42 -10.63
CA GLY A 86 -4.96 -6.68 -9.98
C GLY A 86 -3.93 -7.14 -8.95
N TYR A 87 -4.23 -8.28 -8.32
CA TYR A 87 -3.46 -8.81 -7.20
C TYR A 87 -1.99 -9.16 -7.54
N PRO A 88 -1.64 -9.72 -8.71
CA PRO A 88 -0.24 -10.01 -9.03
C PRO A 88 0.65 -8.76 -8.98
N LYS A 89 0.19 -7.67 -9.60
CA LYS A 89 0.90 -6.38 -9.55
C LYS A 89 0.86 -5.75 -8.16
N ALA A 90 -0.21 -5.95 -7.40
CA ALA A 90 -0.28 -5.46 -6.03
C ALA A 90 0.78 -6.11 -5.14
N VAL A 91 0.97 -7.42 -5.23
CA VAL A 91 2.04 -8.14 -4.49
C VAL A 91 3.42 -7.65 -4.92
N GLU A 92 3.66 -7.49 -6.23
CA GLU A 92 4.94 -6.98 -6.75
C GLU A 92 5.28 -5.61 -6.13
N TYR A 93 4.33 -4.67 -6.15
CA TYR A 93 4.55 -3.31 -5.67
C TYR A 93 4.64 -3.24 -4.15
N LEU A 94 3.84 -4.03 -3.42
CA LEU A 94 3.93 -4.14 -1.96
C LEU A 94 5.27 -4.74 -1.52
N THR A 95 5.79 -5.72 -2.26
CA THR A 95 7.11 -6.31 -2.01
C THR A 95 8.22 -5.28 -2.20
N ALA A 96 8.17 -4.52 -3.29
CA ALA A 96 9.10 -3.43 -3.54
C ALA A 96 9.02 -2.36 -2.44
N LEU A 97 7.80 -1.90 -2.11
CA LEU A 97 7.57 -0.94 -1.04
C LEU A 97 8.17 -1.41 0.28
N TRP A 98 7.91 -2.66 0.68
CA TRP A 98 8.41 -3.20 1.94
C TRP A 98 9.93 -3.26 2.01
N ARG A 99 10.60 -3.59 0.90
CA ARG A 99 12.06 -3.56 0.80
C ARG A 99 12.59 -2.16 1.08
N GLU A 100 12.01 -1.14 0.45
CA GLU A 100 12.47 0.25 0.59
C GLU A 100 12.17 0.80 2.00
N LEU A 101 11.01 0.49 2.58
CA LEU A 101 10.65 0.94 3.93
C LEU A 101 11.56 0.38 5.04
N ARG A 102 12.20 -0.77 4.81
CA ARG A 102 13.15 -1.38 5.75
C ARG A 102 14.54 -0.74 5.73
N ILE A 103 14.87 -0.01 4.68
CA ILE A 103 16.13 0.74 4.61
C ILE A 103 15.95 2.03 5.44
N PRO A 104 16.78 2.29 6.46
CA PRO A 104 16.75 3.55 7.19
C PRO A 104 16.92 4.73 6.22
N PRO A 105 16.27 5.89 6.47
CA PRO A 105 16.58 7.09 5.70
C PRO A 105 18.08 7.35 5.81
N ALA A 106 18.71 7.75 4.70
CA ALA A 106 20.12 8.13 4.72
C ALA A 106 20.31 9.18 5.83
N SER A 107 21.18 8.89 6.80
CA SER A 107 21.55 9.90 7.79
C SER A 107 22.13 11.07 7.01
N THR A 108 21.46 12.22 7.07
CA THR A 108 22.10 13.49 6.76
C THR A 108 23.24 13.64 7.75
N SER A 109 24.45 13.26 7.34
CA SER A 109 25.66 13.72 8.01
C SER A 109 25.71 15.22 7.82
N ASP A 110 25.10 15.95 8.75
CA ASP A 110 25.31 17.37 8.92
C ASP A 110 26.77 17.54 9.35
N ASN A 111 27.65 17.69 8.35
CA ASN A 111 28.96 18.27 8.56
C ASN A 111 28.75 19.77 8.81
N LYS A 112 28.85 20.16 10.08
CA LYS A 112 29.30 21.49 10.47
C LYS A 112 30.44 21.35 11.46
#